data_AF-T0M7D9-F1
#
_entry.id   AF-T0M7D9-F1
#
_cell.length_a   1.000
_cell.length_b   1.000
_cell.length_c   1.000
_cell.angle_alpha   90.00
_cell.angle_beta   90.00
_cell.angle_gamma   90.00
#
_symmetry.space_group_name_H-M   'P 1'
#
loop_
_entity.id
_entity.type
_entity.pdbx_description
1 polymer ?
#
loop_
_entity_poly.entity_id
_entity_poly.type
_entity_poly.pdbx_seq_one_letter_code
_entity_poly.pdbx_strand_id
1 'polypeptide(L)'
;MARPRIPHLYGILQFCLRLTLVVFEVCALAALIMLSRYGFDFPIGYVASVSGIVYSMAEMVTLANSTGQIPRLRTGALVVGDFILFVLGLVAFFYFIILNGWRTGSPHREYKAWRDDPLRVEKATWAPWYMWLQLIAAILHFLYMVMHCVDACKEGSPQQQRRRQERRRQRALQRERERERERDPEVAQVVTQPAGTTTTTTTS
;
A
#
# COMPACT_ATOMS: atom_id res chain seq x y z
N MET A 1 27.80 -10.52 -12.74
CA MET A 1 26.72 -9.78 -13.45
C MET A 1 25.90 -9.01 -12.44
N ALA A 2 26.06 -7.69 -12.39
CA ALA A 2 25.35 -6.80 -11.48
C ALA A 2 23.88 -6.65 -11.91
N ARG A 3 22.97 -7.09 -11.04
CA ARG A 3 21.52 -6.87 -11.15
C ARG A 3 21.29 -5.35 -11.18
N PRO A 4 20.51 -4.77 -12.13
CA PRO A 4 20.22 -3.34 -12.10
C PRO A 4 19.55 -3.00 -10.76
N ARG A 5 20.26 -2.18 -9.98
CA ARG A 5 19.98 -1.88 -8.57
C ARG A 5 19.06 -0.65 -8.47
N ILE A 6 17.92 -0.67 -9.18
CA ILE A 6 16.81 0.27 -8.95
C ILE A 6 15.58 -0.37 -8.25
N PRO A 7 15.71 -1.15 -7.15
CA PRO A 7 14.55 -1.53 -6.33
C PRO A 7 14.46 -0.81 -4.97
N HIS A 8 15.49 -0.07 -4.53
CA HIS A 8 15.49 0.54 -3.19
C HIS A 8 14.92 1.96 -3.18
N LEU A 9 15.30 2.80 -4.14
CA LEU A 9 14.88 4.21 -4.19
C LEU A 9 13.37 4.35 -4.45
N TYR A 10 12.82 3.53 -5.33
CA TYR A 10 11.39 3.55 -5.65
C TYR A 10 10.53 3.16 -4.44
N GLY A 11 10.93 2.13 -3.69
CA GLY A 11 10.23 1.73 -2.47
C GLY A 11 10.31 2.77 -1.35
N ILE A 12 11.46 3.44 -1.19
CA ILE A 12 11.60 4.56 -0.24
C ILE A 12 10.70 5.73 -0.66
N LEU A 13 10.72 6.10 -1.94
CA LEU A 13 9.91 7.20 -2.46
C LEU A 13 8.42 6.92 -2.26
N GLN A 14 7.97 5.70 -2.58
CA GLN A 14 6.59 5.25 -2.36
C GLN A 14 6.21 5.33 -0.88
N PHE A 15 7.10 4.89 0.02
CA PHE A 15 6.90 4.98 1.47
C PHE A 15 6.79 6.43 1.95
N CYS A 16 7.70 7.30 1.54
CA CYS A 16 7.68 8.72 1.92
C CYS A 16 6.42 9.43 1.43
N LEU A 17 6.02 9.20 0.17
CA LEU A 17 4.79 9.77 -0.37
C LEU A 17 3.55 9.22 0.37
N ARG A 18 3.55 7.94 0.77
CA ARG A 18 2.42 7.32 1.49
C ARG A 18 2.32 7.90 2.90
N LEU A 19 3.46 8.14 3.56
CA LEU A 19 3.51 8.84 4.83
C LEU A 19 2.90 10.24 4.72
N THR A 20 3.25 11.00 3.66
CA THR A 20 2.67 12.33 3.42
C THR A 20 1.15 12.25 3.22
N LEU A 21 0.66 11.25 2.50
CA LEU A 21 -0.79 11.02 2.33
C LEU A 21 -1.45 10.72 3.68
N VAL A 22 -0.86 9.86 4.51
CA VAL A 22 -1.34 9.61 5.88
C VAL A 22 -1.42 10.90 6.69
N VAL A 23 -0.40 11.75 6.62
CA VAL A 23 -0.39 13.05 7.32
C VAL A 23 -1.56 13.91 6.86
N PHE A 24 -1.81 14.01 5.55
CA PHE A 24 -2.95 14.77 5.04
C PHE A 24 -4.30 14.21 5.51
N GLU A 25 -4.48 12.90 5.50
CA GLU A 25 -5.72 12.28 5.98
C GLU A 25 -5.92 12.44 7.50
N VAL A 26 -4.84 12.38 8.29
CA VAL A 26 -4.90 12.67 9.74
C VAL A 26 -5.25 14.13 9.99
N CYS A 27 -4.68 15.06 9.22
CA CYS A 27 -5.03 16.48 9.31
C CYS A 27 -6.48 16.74 8.86
N ALA A 28 -6.96 16.06 7.81
CA ALA A 28 -8.35 16.14 7.37
C ALA A 28 -9.31 15.61 8.44
N LEU A 29 -8.97 14.48 9.06
CA LEU A 29 -9.71 13.90 10.18
C LEU A 29 -9.73 14.84 11.39
N ALA A 30 -8.59 15.46 11.73
CA ALA A 30 -8.52 16.43 12.81
C ALA A 30 -9.40 17.66 12.53
N ALA A 31 -9.39 18.17 11.29
CA ALA A 31 -10.27 19.26 10.89
C ALA A 31 -11.75 18.87 11.01
N LEU A 32 -12.13 17.65 10.61
CA LEU A 32 -13.49 17.13 10.81
C LEU A 32 -13.89 17.03 12.28
N ILE A 33 -12.99 16.53 13.15
CA ILE A 33 -13.23 16.47 14.61
C ILE A 33 -13.44 17.88 15.19
N MET A 34 -12.67 18.87 14.72
CA MET A 34 -12.88 20.25 15.16
C MET A 34 -14.24 20.76 14.67
N LEU A 35 -14.60 20.53 13.39
CA LEU A 35 -15.91 20.88 12.84
C LEU A 35 -17.08 20.24 13.61
N SER A 36 -16.97 18.98 14.03
CA SER A 36 -18.04 18.31 14.78
C SER A 36 -18.21 18.85 16.19
N ARG A 37 -17.13 19.30 16.86
CA ARG A 37 -17.23 20.04 18.14
C ARG A 37 -18.06 21.32 18.01
N TYR A 38 -18.12 21.89 16.81
CA TYR A 38 -18.93 23.06 16.51
C TYR A 38 -20.33 22.71 15.94
N GLY A 39 -20.74 21.44 15.99
CA GLY A 39 -22.07 20.98 15.59
C GLY A 39 -22.23 20.67 14.10
N PHE A 40 -21.13 20.44 13.37
CA PHE A 40 -21.16 19.99 11.97
C PHE A 40 -20.85 18.48 11.88
N ASP A 41 -21.88 17.67 11.68
CA ASP A 41 -21.74 16.21 11.54
C ASP A 41 -21.63 15.79 10.08
N PHE A 42 -20.48 15.18 9.73
CA PHE A 42 -20.17 14.78 8.36
C PHE A 42 -19.63 13.34 8.27
N PRO A 43 -20.52 12.33 8.39
CA PRO A 43 -20.12 10.92 8.53
C PRO A 43 -19.32 10.40 7.34
N ILE A 44 -19.64 10.85 6.12
CA ILE A 44 -18.96 10.37 4.91
C ILE A 44 -17.48 10.80 4.86
N GLY A 45 -17.15 11.98 5.40
CA GLY A 45 -15.76 12.43 5.50
C GLY A 45 -14.96 11.62 6.51
N TYR A 46 -15.58 11.22 7.63
CA TYR A 46 -14.92 10.32 8.59
C TYR A 46 -14.58 8.97 7.97
N VAL A 47 -15.53 8.39 7.22
CA VAL A 47 -15.30 7.11 6.53
C VAL A 47 -14.18 7.27 5.49
N ALA A 48 -14.18 8.37 4.72
CA ALA A 48 -13.12 8.67 3.76
C ALA A 48 -11.74 8.71 4.43
N SER A 49 -11.57 9.55 5.46
CA SER A 49 -10.25 9.73 6.08
C SER A 49 -9.78 8.51 6.88
N VAL A 50 -10.66 7.85 7.64
CA VAL A 50 -10.27 6.65 8.40
C VAL A 50 -9.90 5.51 7.45
N SER A 51 -10.67 5.29 6.38
CA SER A 51 -10.34 4.26 5.40
C SER A 51 -9.03 4.56 4.66
N GLY A 52 -8.78 5.83 4.31
CA GLY A 52 -7.51 6.29 3.72
C GLY A 52 -6.31 6.04 4.61
N ILE A 53 -6.43 6.34 5.91
CA ILE A 53 -5.38 6.10 6.91
C ILE A 53 -5.10 4.60 7.03
N VAL A 54 -6.13 3.78 7.26
CA VAL A 54 -5.98 2.34 7.48
C VAL A 54 -5.35 1.67 6.27
N TYR A 55 -5.83 2.01 5.06
CA TYR A 55 -5.29 1.47 3.82
C TYR A 55 -3.83 1.88 3.61
N SER A 56 -3.50 3.15 3.77
CA SER A 56 -2.14 3.65 3.56
C SER A 56 -1.16 3.09 4.60
N MET A 57 -1.58 2.99 5.87
CA MET A 57 -0.79 2.35 6.91
C MET A 57 -0.57 0.86 6.64
N ALA A 58 -1.61 0.14 6.20
CA ALA A 58 -1.48 -1.26 5.84
C ALA A 58 -0.46 -1.46 4.71
N GLU A 59 -0.50 -0.62 3.68
CA GLU A 59 0.51 -0.66 2.61
C GLU A 59 1.91 -0.33 3.14
N MET A 60 2.06 0.72 3.94
CA MET A 60 3.35 1.08 4.52
C MET A 60 3.96 -0.05 5.35
N VAL A 61 3.15 -0.76 6.15
CA VAL A 61 3.60 -1.94 6.90
C VAL A 61 4.05 -3.05 5.94
N THR A 62 3.32 -3.29 4.86
CA THR A 62 3.74 -4.29 3.85
C THR A 62 5.02 -3.90 3.11
N LEU A 63 5.27 -2.61 2.92
CA LEU A 63 6.50 -2.08 2.31
C LEU A 63 7.69 -2.14 3.27
N ALA A 64 7.47 -1.83 4.55
CA ALA A 64 8.48 -1.85 5.59
C ALA A 64 8.89 -3.27 6.03
N ASN A 65 8.05 -4.27 5.75
CA ASN A 65 8.33 -5.65 6.12
C ASN A 65 9.46 -6.27 5.28
N SER A 66 10.68 -6.22 5.82
CA SER A 66 11.90 -6.77 5.20
C SER A 66 12.01 -8.30 5.31
N THR A 67 11.20 -8.94 6.17
CA THR A 67 11.25 -10.39 6.41
C THR A 67 10.60 -11.23 5.31
N GLY A 68 9.86 -10.62 4.38
CA GLY A 68 9.20 -11.31 3.27
C GLY A 68 8.10 -12.30 3.68
N GLN A 69 7.73 -12.34 4.96
CA GLN A 69 6.69 -13.24 5.49
C GLN A 69 5.28 -12.81 5.15
N ILE A 70 5.04 -11.50 4.96
CA ILE A 70 3.73 -10.98 4.57
C ILE A 70 3.70 -10.90 3.04
N PRO A 71 2.80 -11.64 2.36
CA PRO A 71 2.67 -11.53 0.91
C PRO A 71 2.27 -10.09 0.56
N ARG A 72 3.04 -9.43 -0.32
CA ARG A 72 2.65 -8.13 -0.87
C ARG A 72 1.24 -8.23 -1.45
N LEU A 73 0.38 -7.27 -1.12
CA LEU A 73 -0.93 -7.11 -1.74
C LEU A 73 -0.76 -7.16 -3.27
N ARG A 74 -1.61 -7.94 -3.95
CA ARG A 74 -1.56 -8.01 -5.42
C ARG A 74 -1.69 -6.59 -5.97
N THR A 75 -0.85 -6.22 -6.94
CA THR A 75 -0.83 -4.89 -7.56
C THR A 75 -2.23 -4.45 -8.02
N GLY A 76 -3.06 -5.39 -8.53
CA GLY A 76 -4.46 -5.10 -8.89
C GLY A 76 -5.38 -4.76 -7.71
N ALA A 77 -5.17 -5.34 -6.52
CA ALA A 77 -5.94 -4.97 -5.32
C ALA A 77 -5.56 -3.56 -4.83
N LEU A 78 -4.30 -3.16 -5.01
CA LEU A 78 -3.86 -1.80 -4.67
C LEU A 78 -4.52 -0.75 -5.58
N VAL A 79 -4.56 -1.01 -6.89
CA VAL A 79 -5.27 -0.14 -7.85
C VAL A 79 -6.73 0.05 -7.45
N VAL A 80 -7.43 -1.04 -7.11
CA VAL A 80 -8.84 -0.98 -6.71
C VAL A 80 -9.03 -0.22 -5.40
N GLY A 81 -8.15 -0.43 -4.42
CA GLY A 81 -8.18 0.28 -3.15
C GLY A 81 -8.02 1.79 -3.33
N ASP A 82 -6.99 2.21 -4.07
CA ASP A 82 -6.76 3.64 -4.36
C ASP A 82 -7.89 4.25 -5.21
N PHE A 83 -8.49 3.49 -6.13
CA PHE A 83 -9.66 3.94 -6.88
C PHE A 83 -10.88 4.19 -5.97
N ILE A 84 -11.19 3.26 -5.07
CA ILE A 84 -12.31 3.42 -4.12
C ILE A 84 -12.07 4.64 -3.23
N LEU A 85 -10.86 4.82 -2.70
CA LEU A 85 -10.51 5.96 -1.85
C LEU A 85 -10.55 7.28 -2.61
N PHE A 86 -10.12 7.29 -3.88
CA PHE A 86 -10.27 8.44 -4.75
C PHE A 86 -11.74 8.84 -4.95
N VAL A 87 -12.59 7.88 -5.31
CA VAL A 87 -14.03 8.13 -5.51
C VAL A 87 -14.68 8.60 -4.21
N LEU A 88 -14.38 7.94 -3.09
CA LEU A 88 -14.91 8.30 -1.79
C LEU A 88 -14.46 9.71 -1.37
N GLY A 89 -13.19 10.06 -1.60
CA GLY A 89 -12.65 11.39 -1.35
C GLY A 89 -13.30 12.47 -2.23
N LEU A 90 -13.55 12.19 -3.51
CA LEU A 90 -14.29 13.11 -4.39
C LEU A 90 -15.73 13.29 -3.95
N VAL A 91 -16.43 12.20 -3.61
CA VAL A 91 -17.81 12.27 -3.12
C VAL A 91 -17.87 13.09 -1.84
N ALA A 92 -16.95 12.84 -0.88
CA ALA A 92 -16.84 13.63 0.34
C ALA A 92 -16.57 15.12 0.03
N PHE A 93 -15.64 15.42 -0.88
CA PHE A 93 -15.32 16.79 -1.29
C PHE A 93 -16.52 17.52 -1.89
N PHE A 94 -17.18 16.93 -2.91
CA PHE A 94 -18.33 17.57 -3.56
C PHE A 94 -19.52 17.70 -2.62
N TYR A 95 -19.79 16.67 -1.82
CA TYR A 95 -20.87 16.71 -0.84
C TYR A 95 -20.63 17.78 0.23
N PHE A 96 -19.38 17.93 0.69
CA PHE A 96 -18.99 19.00 1.62
C PHE A 96 -19.18 20.40 1.02
N ILE A 97 -18.84 20.60 -0.25
CA ILE A 97 -19.06 21.88 -0.96
C ILE A 97 -20.55 22.21 -1.07
N ILE A 98 -21.38 21.21 -1.39
CA ILE A 98 -22.83 21.38 -1.50
C ILE A 98 -23.43 21.76 -0.14
N LEU A 99 -23.06 21.05 0.94
CA LEU A 99 -23.56 21.32 2.29
C LEU A 99 -23.13 22.69 2.84
N ASN A 100 -21.93 23.15 2.50
CA ASN A 100 -21.47 24.48 2.91
C ASN A 100 -22.02 25.61 2.03
N GLY A 101 -22.91 25.30 1.08
CA GLY A 101 -23.72 26.30 0.39
C GLY A 101 -22.89 27.33 -0.38
N TRP A 102 -21.71 26.95 -0.89
CA TRP A 102 -20.77 27.91 -1.50
C TRP A 102 -21.34 28.67 -2.71
N ARG A 103 -22.55 28.30 -3.17
CA ARG A 103 -23.25 28.95 -4.29
C ARG A 103 -24.74 29.27 -4.07
N THR A 104 -25.36 28.92 -2.94
CA THR A 104 -26.80 29.21 -2.72
C THR A 104 -27.04 29.77 -1.32
N GLY A 105 -26.85 31.08 -1.19
CA GLY A 105 -27.39 31.83 -0.06
C GLY A 105 -28.92 31.88 -0.17
N SER A 106 -29.62 31.17 0.71
CA SER A 106 -31.00 31.54 1.03
C SER A 106 -30.97 32.81 1.90
N PRO A 107 -31.51 33.97 1.47
CA PRO A 107 -31.04 35.26 2.00
C PRO A 107 -31.50 35.65 3.42
N HIS A 108 -32.39 34.91 4.08
CA HIS A 108 -33.11 35.47 5.25
C HIS A 108 -33.15 34.65 6.52
N ARG A 109 -33.00 33.32 6.49
CA ARG A 109 -33.07 32.48 7.70
C ARG A 109 -31.71 31.94 8.12
N GLU A 110 -30.97 31.37 7.18
CA GLU A 110 -29.63 30.84 7.43
C GLU A 110 -28.61 31.94 7.67
N TYR A 111 -28.73 33.09 7.00
CA TYR A 111 -27.81 34.21 7.19
C TYR A 111 -27.88 34.83 8.60
N LYS A 112 -29.06 34.82 9.23
CA LYS A 112 -29.28 35.32 10.60
C LYS A 112 -28.74 34.32 11.64
N ALA A 113 -29.07 33.02 11.47
CA ALA A 113 -28.51 31.95 12.28
C ALA A 113 -26.98 31.84 12.15
N TRP A 114 -26.43 32.09 10.96
CA TRP A 114 -25.00 32.16 10.71
C TRP A 114 -24.39 33.40 11.39
N ARG A 115 -25.09 34.54 11.47
CA ARG A 115 -24.58 35.83 12.01
C ARG A 115 -24.45 35.84 13.50
N ASP A 116 -25.36 35.16 14.17
CA ASP A 116 -25.41 35.14 15.62
C ASP A 116 -24.63 33.93 16.21
N ASP A 117 -23.97 33.13 15.37
CA ASP A 117 -23.12 32.01 15.79
C ASP A 117 -21.72 32.51 16.20
N PRO A 118 -21.36 32.48 17.51
CA PRO A 118 -20.06 32.96 17.99
C PRO A 118 -18.87 32.15 17.46
N LEU A 119 -19.13 30.95 16.93
CA LEU A 119 -18.12 30.01 16.43
C LEU A 119 -17.92 30.10 14.91
N ARG A 120 -18.56 31.08 14.25
CA ARG A 120 -18.51 31.29 12.79
C ARG A 120 -17.08 31.35 12.25
N VAL A 121 -16.20 32.10 12.90
CA VAL A 121 -14.83 32.34 12.42
C VAL A 121 -14.03 31.03 12.44
N GLU A 122 -14.21 30.22 13.48
CA GLU A 122 -13.55 28.93 13.61
C GLU A 122 -14.09 27.94 12.58
N LYS A 123 -15.42 27.81 12.42
CA LYS A 123 -16.05 27.00 11.37
C LYS A 123 -15.57 27.40 9.97
N ALA A 124 -15.51 28.70 9.68
CA ALA A 124 -15.06 29.24 8.41
C ALA A 124 -13.55 29.04 8.16
N THR A 125 -12.77 28.77 9.20
CA THR A 125 -11.34 28.47 9.07
C THR A 125 -11.12 26.98 8.81
N TRP A 126 -11.77 26.10 9.60
CA TRP A 126 -11.57 24.66 9.51
C TRP A 126 -12.24 24.03 8.28
N ALA A 127 -13.35 24.59 7.80
CA ALA A 127 -14.05 24.06 6.63
C ALA A 127 -13.22 24.13 5.32
N PRO A 128 -12.59 25.28 4.96
CA PRO A 128 -11.66 25.33 3.84
C PRO A 128 -10.45 24.41 4.03
N TRP A 129 -9.90 24.34 5.25
CA TRP A 129 -8.78 23.44 5.53
C TRP A 129 -9.13 21.98 5.24
N TYR A 130 -10.25 21.49 5.77
CA TYR A 130 -10.74 20.15 5.48
C TYR A 130 -10.90 19.92 3.97
N MET A 131 -11.56 20.86 3.27
CA MET A 131 -11.82 20.76 1.84
C MET A 131 -10.52 20.66 1.02
N TRP A 132 -9.52 21.50 1.29
CA TRP A 132 -8.24 21.46 0.59
C TRP A 132 -7.47 20.18 0.89
N LEU A 133 -7.44 19.75 2.16
CA LEU A 133 -6.76 18.52 2.56
C LEU A 133 -7.42 17.29 1.90
N GLN A 134 -8.74 17.23 1.87
CA GLN A 134 -9.49 16.15 1.23
C GLN A 134 -9.26 16.10 -0.28
N LEU A 135 -9.20 17.26 -0.94
CA LEU A 135 -8.89 17.34 -2.38
C LEU A 135 -7.47 16.86 -2.68
N ILE A 136 -6.48 17.30 -1.90
CA ILE A 136 -5.09 16.87 -2.05
C ILE A 136 -4.98 15.35 -1.85
N ALA A 137 -5.62 14.80 -0.81
CA ALA A 137 -5.65 13.37 -0.55
C ALA A 137 -6.27 12.58 -1.71
N ALA A 138 -7.40 13.04 -2.24
CA ALA A 138 -8.04 12.42 -3.41
C ALA A 138 -7.13 12.44 -4.65
N ILE A 139 -6.49 13.58 -4.94
CA ILE A 139 -5.54 13.68 -6.05
C ILE A 139 -4.36 12.73 -5.86
N LEU A 140 -3.81 12.62 -4.65
CA LEU A 140 -2.74 11.69 -4.36
C LEU A 140 -3.17 10.23 -4.57
N HIS A 141 -4.36 9.83 -4.12
CA HIS A 141 -4.90 8.51 -4.40
C HIS A 141 -5.06 8.23 -5.90
N PHE A 142 -5.50 9.23 -6.67
CA PHE A 142 -5.55 9.10 -8.14
C PHE A 142 -4.16 8.90 -8.75
N LEU A 143 -3.16 9.67 -8.32
CA LEU A 143 -1.78 9.50 -8.78
C LEU A 143 -1.22 8.12 -8.41
N TYR A 144 -1.53 7.62 -7.22
CA TYR A 144 -1.15 6.26 -6.80
C TYR A 144 -1.79 5.18 -7.64
N MET A 145 -3.08 5.32 -7.93
CA MET A 145 -3.79 4.41 -8.83
C MET A 145 -3.07 4.36 -10.19
N VAL A 146 -2.69 5.51 -10.75
CA VAL A 146 -1.94 5.57 -12.02
C VAL A 146 -0.57 4.89 -11.91
N MET A 147 0.18 5.13 -10.83
CA MET A 147 1.46 4.46 -10.61
C MET A 147 1.31 2.93 -10.52
N HIS A 148 0.34 2.44 -9.74
CA HIS A 148 0.08 1.00 -9.60
C HIS A 148 -0.40 0.37 -10.90
N CYS A 149 -1.17 1.09 -11.71
CA CYS A 149 -1.56 0.65 -13.06
C CYS A 149 -0.34 0.48 -13.97
N VAL A 150 0.58 1.45 -13.97
CA VAL A 150 1.83 1.38 -14.74
C VAL A 150 2.69 0.20 -14.29
N ASP A 151 2.77 -0.03 -12.98
CA ASP A 151 3.51 -1.16 -12.41
C ASP A 151 2.87 -2.50 -12.75
N ALA A 152 1.54 -2.60 -12.70
CA ALA A 152 0.81 -3.80 -13.13
C ALA A 152 1.06 -4.12 -14.61
N CYS A 153 1.07 -3.09 -15.48
CA CYS A 153 1.40 -3.24 -16.90
C CYS A 153 2.86 -3.70 -17.12
N LYS A 154 3.81 -3.20 -16.33
CA LYS A 154 5.22 -3.62 -16.39
C LYS A 154 5.44 -5.06 -15.92
N GLU A 155 4.76 -5.46 -14.85
CA GLU A 155 4.82 -6.83 -14.34
C GLU A 155 4.29 -7.88 -15.35
N GLY A 156 3.35 -7.48 -16.20
CA GLY A 156 2.81 -8.27 -17.31
C GLY A 156 3.73 -8.40 -18.53
N SER A 157 4.90 -7.74 -18.56
CA SER A 157 5.76 -7.77 -19.74
C SER A 157 6.23 -9.19 -20.10
N PRO A 158 6.22 -9.58 -21.39
CA PRO A 158 6.57 -10.94 -21.83
C PRO A 158 7.95 -11.40 -21.37
N GLN A 159 8.91 -10.47 -21.22
CA GLN A 159 10.26 -10.77 -20.75
C GLN A 159 10.29 -11.22 -19.27
N GLN A 160 9.41 -10.68 -18.44
CA GLN A 160 9.34 -11.01 -17.02
C GLN A 160 8.57 -12.32 -16.79
N GLN A 161 7.54 -12.58 -17.60
CA GLN A 161 6.88 -13.89 -17.67
C GLN A 161 7.85 -14.99 -18.13
N ARG A 162 8.66 -14.75 -19.18
CA ARG A 162 9.70 -15.69 -19.64
C ARG A 162 10.70 -16.00 -18.52
N ARG A 163 11.23 -14.99 -17.81
CA ARG A 163 12.12 -15.21 -16.65
C ARG A 163 11.46 -15.97 -15.50
N ARG A 164 10.17 -15.74 -15.24
CA ARG A 164 9.41 -16.50 -14.21
C ARG A 164 9.22 -17.97 -14.65
N GLN A 165 8.92 -18.22 -15.92
CA GLN A 165 8.83 -19.57 -16.49
C GLN A 165 10.19 -20.29 -16.47
N GLU A 166 11.27 -19.62 -16.85
CA GLU A 166 12.63 -20.16 -16.81
C GLU A 166 13.03 -20.57 -15.39
N ARG A 167 12.74 -19.73 -14.38
CA ARG A 167 13.00 -20.09 -12.98
C ARG A 167 12.15 -21.27 -12.49
N ARG A 168 10.90 -21.37 -12.94
CA ARG A 168 10.03 -22.53 -12.62
C ARG A 168 10.57 -23.80 -13.28
N ARG A 169 10.99 -23.73 -14.54
CA ARG A 169 11.66 -24.84 -15.24
C ARG A 169 12.96 -25.25 -14.55
N GLN A 170 13.81 -24.31 -14.16
CA GLN A 170 15.06 -24.60 -13.45
C GLN A 170 14.81 -25.28 -12.10
N ARG A 171 13.80 -24.84 -11.34
CA ARG A 171 13.43 -25.49 -10.07
C ARG A 171 12.81 -26.88 -10.27
N ALA A 172 12.04 -27.08 -11.33
CA ALA A 172 11.52 -28.40 -11.68
C ALA A 172 12.65 -29.36 -12.06
N LEU A 173 13.58 -28.91 -12.90
CA LEU A 173 14.78 -29.68 -13.28
C LEU A 173 15.69 -29.99 -12.08
N GLN A 174 15.84 -29.07 -11.12
CA GLN A 174 16.59 -29.34 -9.89
C GLN A 174 15.93 -30.45 -9.06
N ARG A 175 14.60 -30.42 -8.92
CA ARG A 175 13.86 -31.46 -8.19
C ARG A 175 13.91 -32.82 -8.88
N GLU A 176 13.90 -32.84 -10.22
CA GLU A 176 14.10 -34.08 -10.97
C GLU A 176 15.50 -34.64 -10.77
N ARG A 177 16.54 -33.79 -10.82
CA ARG A 177 17.93 -34.21 -10.53
C ARG A 177 18.12 -34.69 -9.09
N GLU A 178 17.45 -34.08 -8.12
CA GLU A 178 17.44 -34.56 -6.73
C GLU A 178 16.77 -35.92 -6.60
N ARG A 179 15.63 -36.13 -7.28
CA ARG A 179 14.94 -37.42 -7.32
C ARG A 179 15.75 -38.51 -8.04
N GLU A 180 16.44 -38.17 -9.13
CA GLU A 180 17.35 -39.10 -9.80
C GLU A 180 18.53 -39.48 -8.90
N ARG A 181 19.09 -38.53 -8.16
CA ARG A 181 20.13 -38.80 -7.15
C ARG A 181 19.64 -39.71 -6.01
N GLU A 182 18.39 -39.58 -5.57
CA GLU A 182 17.80 -40.49 -4.57
C GLU A 182 17.48 -41.87 -5.16
N ARG A 183 17.27 -41.97 -6.48
CA ARG A 183 16.90 -43.21 -7.17
C ARG A 183 18.10 -44.01 -7.66
N ASP A 184 19.29 -43.41 -7.73
CA ASP A 184 20.53 -44.10 -8.08
C ASP A 184 21.10 -44.87 -6.87
N PRO A 185 21.03 -46.21 -6.84
CA PRO A 185 21.51 -47.01 -5.72
C PRO A 185 23.05 -47.01 -5.57
N GLU A 186 23.79 -46.48 -6.56
CA GLU A 186 25.25 -46.47 -6.56
C GLU A 186 25.85 -45.41 -5.62
N VAL A 187 25.17 -44.29 -5.37
CA VAL A 187 25.66 -43.22 -4.48
C VAL A 187 25.43 -43.55 -3.00
N ALA A 188 24.44 -44.39 -2.68
CA ALA A 188 24.19 -44.85 -1.31
C ALA A 188 25.28 -45.81 -0.79
N GLN A 189 26.00 -46.51 -1.69
CA GLN A 189 27.06 -47.44 -1.30
C GLN A 189 28.42 -46.79 -1.05
N VAL A 190 28.67 -45.57 -1.54
CA VAL A 190 29.98 -44.91 -1.33
C VAL A 190 30.12 -44.31 0.08
N VAL A 191 29.02 -44.06 0.79
CA VAL A 191 29.05 -43.48 2.15
C VAL A 191 29.15 -44.56 3.25
N THR A 192 28.98 -45.84 2.93
CA THR A 192 28.90 -46.94 3.92
C THR A 192 30.04 -47.96 3.91
N GLN A 193 31.22 -47.65 3.36
CA GLN A 193 32.42 -48.45 3.64
C GLN A 193 33.22 -47.88 4.82
N PRO A 194 33.19 -48.49 6.02
CA PRO A 194 34.19 -48.21 7.04
C PRO A 194 35.54 -48.77 6.55
N ALA A 195 36.56 -47.90 6.53
CA ALA A 195 37.93 -48.28 6.26
C ALA A 195 38.38 -49.38 7.23
N GLY A 196 38.59 -50.59 6.70
CA GLY A 196 39.17 -51.70 7.45
C GLY A 196 40.63 -51.43 7.76
N THR A 197 40.92 -51.08 9.01
CA THR A 197 42.26 -50.94 9.56
C THR A 197 43.00 -52.27 9.45
N THR A 198 44.00 -52.35 8.57
CA THR A 198 44.90 -53.50 8.50
C THR A 198 46.02 -53.31 9.52
N THR A 199 45.97 -54.07 10.62
CA THR A 199 47.03 -54.11 11.64
C THR A 199 48.09 -55.13 11.21
N THR A 200 49.26 -54.65 10.80
CA THR A 200 50.42 -55.50 10.52
C THR A 200 51.14 -55.79 11.85
N THR A 201 51.01 -57.02 12.33
CA THR A 201 51.76 -57.55 13.48
C THR A 201 53.15 -57.94 13.01
N THR A 202 54.19 -57.25 13.47
CA THR A 202 55.59 -57.67 13.27
C THR A 202 56.10 -58.28 14.57
N THR A 203 56.33 -59.58 14.54
CA THR A 203 57.07 -60.35 15.56
C THR A 203 58.50 -60.60 15.07
N SER A 204 59.40 -60.71 16.06
CA SER A 204 60.85 -61.01 16.05
C SER A 204 61.78 -59.83 15.81
#